data_AF-A0A5S6R5W8-F1
#
_entry.id   AF-A0A5S6R5W8-F1
#
_cell.length_a   1.000
_cell.length_b   1.000
_cell.length_c   1.000
_cell.angle_alpha   90.00
_cell.angle_beta   90.00
_cell.angle_gamma   90.00
#
_symmetry.space_group_name_H-M   'P 1'
#
loop_
_entity.id
_entity.type
_entity.pdbx_description
1 polymer ?
#
loop_
_entity_poly.entity_id
_entity_poly.type
_entity_poly.pdbx_seq_one_letter_code
_entity_poly.pdbx_strand_id
1 'polypeptide(L)' 'MIRAGLHALRRLPKAVVPRRNYETVTTPPMVFVPFWEKVLHGCLLSTMIFGYPMWVLCHVPYYVKVGLGEIKVD' A
#
# COMPACT_ATOMS: atom_id res chain seq x y z
N MET A 1 -48.48 3.07 -35.18
CA MET A 1 -47.02 3.28 -35.02
C MET A 1 -46.41 2.58 -33.80
N ILE A 2 -47.13 2.38 -32.69
CA ILE A 2 -46.57 1.79 -31.44
C ILE A 2 -46.22 0.28 -31.56
N ARG A 3 -46.95 -0.48 -32.39
CA ARG A 3 -46.73 -1.93 -32.56
C ARG A 3 -45.41 -2.30 -33.26
N ALA A 4 -44.92 -1.45 -34.17
CA ALA A 4 -43.68 -1.69 -34.89
C ALA A 4 -42.44 -1.50 -34.00
N GLY A 5 -42.49 -0.56 -33.04
CA GLY A 5 -41.41 -0.34 -32.07
C GLY A 5 -41.18 -1.51 -31.11
N LEU A 6 -42.26 -2.23 -30.74
CA LEU A 6 -42.16 -3.39 -29.83
C LEU A 6 -41.43 -4.58 -30.46
N HIS A 7 -41.55 -4.78 -31.77
CA HIS A 7 -40.85 -5.84 -32.49
C HIS A 7 -39.37 -5.51 -32.73
N ALA A 8 -39.02 -4.22 -32.85
CA ALA A 8 -37.62 -3.79 -32.91
C ALA A 8 -36.89 -4.01 -31.57
N LEU A 9 -37.57 -3.76 -30.44
CA LEU A 9 -37.04 -4.02 -29.10
C LEU A 9 -36.78 -5.51 -28.81
N ARG A 10 -37.57 -6.42 -29.40
CA ARG A 10 -37.35 -7.88 -29.27
C ARG A 10 -36.16 -8.40 -30.06
N ARG A 11 -35.62 -7.62 -31.00
CA ARG A 11 -34.44 -7.96 -31.82
C ARG A 11 -33.17 -7.28 -31.34
N LEU A 12 -33.23 -6.51 -30.24
CA LEU A 12 -32.00 -6.10 -29.58
C LEU A 12 -31.30 -7.39 -29.13
N PRO A 13 -30.10 -7.68 -29.63
CA PRO A 13 -29.30 -8.75 -29.05
C PRO A 13 -29.23 -8.38 -27.57
N LYS A 14 -29.67 -9.29 -26.69
CA LYS A 14 -29.37 -9.19 -25.26
C LYS A 14 -27.90 -8.82 -25.23
N ALA A 15 -27.60 -7.58 -24.85
CA ALA A 15 -26.23 -7.13 -24.77
C ALA A 15 -25.61 -8.11 -23.79
N VAL A 16 -24.85 -9.06 -24.34
CA VAL A 16 -24.02 -9.96 -23.56
C VAL A 16 -23.08 -8.97 -22.93
N VAL A 17 -23.39 -8.57 -21.69
CA VAL A 17 -22.47 -7.82 -20.87
C VAL A 17 -21.22 -8.68 -20.92
N PRO A 18 -20.11 -8.23 -21.55
CA PRO A 18 -18.90 -9.00 -21.50
C PRO A 18 -18.62 -9.12 -20.02
N ARG A 19 -18.77 -10.35 -19.49
CA ARG A 19 -18.41 -10.66 -18.11
C ARG A 19 -16.93 -10.35 -18.07
N ARG A 20 -16.59 -9.16 -17.56
CA ARG A 20 -15.23 -8.66 -17.49
C ARG A 20 -14.48 -9.72 -16.68
N ASN A 21 -13.66 -10.52 -17.35
CA ASN A 21 -12.90 -11.54 -16.67
C ASN A 21 -11.87 -10.77 -15.86
N TYR A 22 -12.11 -10.63 -14.56
CA TYR A 22 -11.18 -10.02 -13.60
C TYR A 22 -10.04 -10.98 -13.24
N GLU A 23 -9.77 -11.99 -14.07
CA GLU A 23 -8.49 -12.68 -14.05
C GLU A 23 -7.44 -11.67 -14.52
N THR A 24 -6.87 -10.95 -13.56
CA THR A 24 -5.64 -10.22 -13.75
C THR A 24 -4.58 -11.25 -14.14
N VAL A 25 -4.42 -11.48 -15.45
CA VAL A 25 -3.35 -12.31 -15.98
C VAL A 25 -2.07 -11.52 -15.75
N THR A 26 -1.38 -11.82 -14.65
CA THR A 26 -0.10 -11.23 -14.33
C THR A 26 0.92 -11.68 -15.38
N THR A 27 1.44 -10.74 -16.16
CA THR A 27 2.58 -10.99 -17.04
C THR A 27 3.83 -11.27 -16.20
N PRO A 28 4.80 -12.05 -16.70
CA PRO A 28 6.06 -12.25 -15.99
C PRO A 28 6.73 -10.91 -15.68
N PRO A 29 7.41 -10.77 -14.53
CA PRO A 29 8.03 -9.51 -14.15
C PRO A 29 9.12 -9.12 -15.18
N MET A 30 9.16 -7.83 -15.54
CA MET A 30 10.20 -7.31 -16.44
C MET A 30 11.59 -7.41 -15.83
N VAL A 31 11.69 -7.40 -14.49
CA VAL A 31 12.94 -7.53 -13.74
C VAL A 31 12.74 -8.50 -12.59
N PHE A 32 13.62 -9.49 -12.47
CA PHE A 32 13.64 -10.39 -11.33
C PHE A 32 14.29 -9.72 -10.12
N VAL A 33 13.54 -9.57 -9.04
CA VAL A 33 14.05 -9.05 -7.77
C VAL A 33 14.33 -10.23 -6.83
N PRO A 34 15.60 -10.55 -6.54
CA PRO A 34 15.94 -11.65 -5.64
C PRO A 34 15.44 -11.38 -4.22
N PHE A 35 15.22 -12.45 -3.45
CA PHE A 35 14.68 -12.35 -2.09
C PHE A 35 15.50 -11.43 -1.18
N TRP A 36 16.83 -11.51 -1.26
CA TRP A 36 17.74 -10.69 -0.46
C TRP A 36 17.56 -9.18 -0.71
N GLU A 37 17.26 -8.78 -1.94
CA GLU A 37 16.99 -7.38 -2.23
C GLU A 37 15.70 -6.91 -1.55
N LYS A 38 14.66 -7.75 -1.52
CA LYS A 38 13.41 -7.44 -0.79
C LYS A 38 13.66 -7.31 0.72
N VAL A 39 14.49 -8.19 1.28
CA VAL A 39 14.89 -8.14 2.69
C VAL A 39 15.65 -6.85 2.99
N LEU A 40 16.61 -6.48 2.13
CA LEU A 40 17.40 -5.26 2.29
C LEU A 40 16.51 -4.01 2.30
N HIS A 41 15.59 -3.90 1.34
CA HIS A 41 14.62 -2.79 1.31
C HIS A 41 13.72 -2.78 2.54
N GLY A 42 13.29 -3.96 3.01
CA GLY A 42 12.53 -4.09 4.26
C GLY A 42 13.29 -3.56 5.48
N CYS A 43 14.58 -3.90 5.61
CA CYS A 43 15.45 -3.41 6.68
C CYS A 43 15.70 -1.90 6.60
N LEU A 44 15.88 -1.36 5.39
CA LEU A 44 16.06 0.07 5.19
C LEU A 44 14.79 0.84 5.56
N LEU A 45 13.62 0.39 5.09
CA LEU A 45 12.35 1.04 5.42
C LEU A 45 12.04 0.96 6.92
N SER A 46 12.30 -0.20 7.55
CA SER A 46 12.04 -0.36 8.99
C SER A 46 12.97 0.53 9.82
N THR A 47 14.24 0.64 9.48
CA THR A 47 15.17 1.53 10.19
C THR A 47 14.83 3.01 9.99
N MET A 48 14.37 3.42 8.81
CA MET A 48 13.89 4.79 8.58
C MET A 48 12.67 5.13 9.43
N ILE A 49 11.74 4.19 9.61
CA ILE A 49 10.52 4.41 10.40
C ILE A 49 10.82 4.37 11.89
N PHE A 50 11.58 3.38 12.37
CA PHE A 50 11.77 3.12 13.80
C PHE A 50 13.03 3.76 14.40
N GLY A 51 14.00 4.17 13.58
CA GLY A 51 15.28 4.69 14.07
C GLY A 51 15.14 5.91 14.97
N TYR A 52 14.42 6.94 14.51
CA TYR A 52 14.22 8.15 15.30
C TYR A 52 13.32 7.93 16.53
N PRO A 53 12.15 7.25 16.43
CA PRO A 53 11.35 6.93 17.61
C PRO A 53 12.12 6.13 18.67
N MET A 54 12.90 5.12 18.27
CA MET A 54 13.71 4.35 19.21
C MET A 54 14.78 5.21 19.88
N TRP A 55 15.43 6.10 19.15
CA TRP A 55 16.38 7.05 19.73
C TRP A 55 15.72 7.94 20.80
N VAL A 56 14.54 8.50 20.51
CA VAL A 56 13.80 9.34 21.48
C VAL A 56 13.45 8.53 22.73
N LEU A 57 12.93 7.32 22.57
CA LEU A 57 12.55 6.44 23.69
C LEU A 57 13.76 6.10 24.57
N CYS A 58 14.91 5.81 23.96
CA CYS A 58 16.15 5.56 24.68
C CYS A 58 16.64 6.78 25.50
N HIS A 59 16.29 8.01 25.08
CA HIS A 59 16.67 9.24 25.77
C HIS A 59 15.64 9.73 26.79
N VAL A 60 14.49 9.06 26.95
CA VAL A 60 13.49 9.42 27.97
C VAL A 60 14.09 9.54 29.38
N PRO A 61 14.93 8.59 29.86
CA PRO A 61 15.54 8.73 31.20
C PRO A 61 16.45 9.95 31.32
N TYR A 62 17.14 10.32 30.24
CA TYR A 62 17.96 11.53 30.20
C TYR A 62 17.09 12.78 30.31
N TYR A 63 16.01 12.88 29.52
CA TYR A 63 15.07 14.00 29.60
C TYR A 63 14.43 14.15 30.98
N VAL A 64 14.10 13.02 31.64
CA VAL A 64 13.58 13.03 33.01
C VAL A 64 14.62 13.60 33.99
N LYS A 65 15.87 13.17 33.93
CA LYS A 65 16.93 13.66 34.81
C LYS A 65 17.27 15.13 34.59
N VAL A 66 17.24 15.59 33.34
CA VAL A 66 17.36 17.03 33.01
C VAL A 66 16.19 17.81 33.62
N GLY A 67 14.96 17.30 33.48
CA GLY A 67 13.76 17.95 34.06
C GLY A 67 13.77 17.99 35.60
N LEU A 68 14.40 17.01 36.25
CA LEU A 68 14.62 16.99 37.70
C LEU A 68 15.78 17.90 38.16
N GLY A 69 16.54 18.48 37.24
CA GLY A 69 17.69 19.33 37.54
C GLY A 69 18.93 18.57 38.01
N GLU A 70 18.96 17.24 37.89
CA GLU A 70 20.12 16.40 38.24
C GLU A 70 21.25 16.55 37.23
N ILE A 71 20.91 16.88 35.97
CA ILE A 71 21.86 17.10 34.87
C ILE A 71 21.77 18.57 34.47
N LYS A 72 22.88 19.29 34.59
CA LYS A 72 23.02 20.63 34.04
C LYS A 72 23.28 20.50 32.54
N VAL A 73 22.45 21.17 31.75
CA VAL A 73 22.70 21.37 30.32
C VAL A 73 23.48 22.67 30.24
N ASP A 74 24.77 22.58 29.92
CA ASP A 74 25.66 23.72 29.75
C ASP A 74 25.28 24.57 28.52
#